data_AF-A0A2J0KW01-F1
#
_entry.id   AF-A0A2J0KW01-F1
#
_cell.length_a   1.000
_cell.length_b   1.000
_cell.length_c   1.000
_cell.angle_alpha   90.00
_cell.angle_beta   90.00
_cell.angle_gamma   90.00
#
_symmetry.space_group_name_H-M   'P 1'
#
loop_
_entity.id
_entity.type
_entity.pdbx_description
1 polymer ?
#
loop_
_entity_poly.entity_id
_entity_poly.type
_entity_poly.pdbx_seq_one_letter_code
_entity_poly.pdbx_strand_id
1 'polypeptide(L)'
;MNCSLPGLFAKCTCSGGMICLYCLRLTVTVVAMALGAVVVWQPRKIIDMQIAAYRLINWKMEPISMEKEIRNTRIMGLAVLILGVFAFITIWLIQ
;
A
#
# COMPACT_ATOMS: atom_id res chain seq x y z
N MET A 1 -7.05 17.84 -23.30
CA MET A 1 -7.25 16.46 -23.77
C MET A 1 -8.02 15.73 -22.69
N ASN A 2 -9.26 15.33 -22.96
CA ASN A 2 -10.07 14.60 -21.98
C ASN A 2 -9.59 13.15 -21.97
N CYS A 3 -9.02 12.70 -20.85
CA CYS A 3 -8.75 11.28 -20.68
C CYS A 3 -10.07 10.58 -20.34
N SER A 4 -10.72 10.02 -21.35
CA SER A 4 -11.78 9.04 -21.15
C SER A 4 -11.14 7.72 -20.72
N LEU A 5 -11.02 7.48 -19.41
CA LEU A 5 -10.78 6.12 -18.92
C LEU A 5 -12.11 5.35 -19.11
N PRO A 6 -12.18 4.31 -19.95
CA PRO A 6 -13.42 3.59 -20.17
C PRO A 6 -13.71 2.73 -18.94
N GLY A 7 -14.63 3.18 -18.07
CA GLY A 7 -15.21 2.32 -17.03
C GLY A 7 -15.43 2.93 -15.64
N LEU A 8 -14.90 4.11 -15.33
CA LEU A 8 -15.17 4.79 -14.04
C LEU A 8 -15.57 6.24 -14.32
N PHE A 9 -16.76 6.63 -13.88
CA PHE A 9 -17.34 7.97 -14.00
C PHE A 9 -16.48 9.03 -13.28
N ALA A 10 -15.37 9.44 -13.88
CA ALA A 10 -14.50 10.49 -13.36
C ALA A 10 -14.19 11.48 -14.49
N LYS A 11 -14.78 12.67 -14.43
CA LYS A 11 -14.33 13.81 -15.23
C LYS A 11 -13.03 14.35 -14.60
N CYS A 12 -11.89 13.75 -14.93
CA CYS A 12 -10.59 14.32 -14.55
C CYS A 12 -10.12 15.29 -15.65
N THR A 13 -10.07 16.58 -15.34
CA THR A 13 -9.40 17.60 -16.17
C THR A 13 -7.88 17.45 -15.98
N CYS A 14 -7.29 16.46 -16.63
CA CYS A 14 -5.84 16.34 -16.76
C CYS A 14 -5.36 17.35 -17.82
N SER A 15 -5.04 18.58 -17.40
CA SER A 15 -4.42 19.57 -18.26
C SER A 15 -2.90 19.46 -18.15
N GLY A 16 -2.24 19.06 -19.25
CA GLY A 16 -0.81 19.32 -19.49
C GLY A 16 0.19 18.69 -18.52
N GLY A 17 0.31 17.37 -18.48
CA GLY A 17 1.46 16.69 -17.87
C GLY A 17 1.54 16.68 -16.33
N MET A 18 0.68 17.40 -15.63
CA MET A 18 0.54 17.29 -14.18
C MET A 18 -0.34 16.09 -13.80
N ILE A 19 0.20 15.20 -12.98
CA ILE A 19 -0.55 14.10 -12.37
C ILE A 19 -1.69 14.71 -11.54
N CYS A 20 -2.93 14.38 -11.87
CA CYS A 20 -4.09 14.84 -11.11
C CYS A 20 -4.02 14.30 -9.68
N LEU A 21 -4.34 15.15 -8.68
CA LEU A 21 -4.36 14.77 -7.26
C LEU A 21 -5.26 13.56 -6.99
N TYR A 22 -6.36 13.44 -7.74
CA TYR A 22 -7.24 12.28 -7.68
C TYR A 22 -6.53 11.00 -8.13
N CYS A 23 -5.89 11.01 -9.30
CA CYS A 23 -5.15 9.86 -9.81
C CYS A 23 -4.02 9.47 -8.85
N LEU A 24 -3.30 10.45 -8.29
CA LEU A 24 -2.27 10.19 -7.29
C LEU A 24 -2.84 9.49 -6.05
N ARG A 25 -3.94 10.01 -5.48
CA ARG A 25 -4.62 9.41 -4.31
C ARG A 25 -5.07 7.98 -4.61
N LEU A 26 -5.69 7.76 -5.77
CA LEU A 26 -6.15 6.44 -6.18
C LEU A 26 -4.99 5.46 -6.32
N THR A 27 -3.90 5.85 -7.00
CA THR A 27 -2.72 5.01 -7.16
C THR A 27 -2.08 4.67 -5.81
N VAL A 28 -1.90 5.65 -4.93
CA VAL A 28 -1.33 5.42 -3.59
C VAL A 28 -2.19 4.44 -2.80
N THR A 29 -3.52 4.59 -2.82
CA THR A 29 -4.44 3.69 -2.13
C THR A 29 -4.37 2.26 -2.67
N VAL A 30 -4.39 2.09 -4.00
CA VAL A 30 -4.30 0.75 -4.62
C VAL A 30 -2.98 0.08 -4.29
N VAL A 31 -1.86 0.81 -4.36
CA VAL A 31 -0.53 0.30 -4.00
C VAL A 31 -0.49 -0.09 -2.53
N ALA A 32 -1.02 0.75 -1.63
CA ALA A 32 -1.07 0.45 -0.19
C ALA A 32 -1.88 -0.82 0.10
N MET A 33 -3.04 -1.00 -0.53
CA MET A 33 -3.85 -2.21 -0.39
C MET A 33 -3.11 -3.46 -0.90
N ALA A 34 -2.45 -3.36 -2.05
CA ALA A 34 -1.67 -4.47 -2.60
C ALA A 34 -0.51 -4.86 -1.66
N LEU A 35 0.23 -3.87 -1.14
CA LEU A 35 1.31 -4.11 -0.18
C LEU A 35 0.77 -4.71 1.12
N GLY A 36 -0.34 -4.18 1.67
CA GLY A 36 -1.01 -4.74 2.84
C GLY A 36 -1.38 -6.21 2.64
N ALA A 37 -1.95 -6.56 1.48
CA ALA A 37 -2.30 -7.94 1.13
C ALA A 37 -1.06 -8.85 1.07
N VAL A 38 0.02 -8.40 0.42
CA VAL A 38 1.29 -9.14 0.33
C VAL A 38 1.88 -9.39 1.73
N VAL A 39 1.85 -8.38 2.61
CA VAL A 39 2.34 -8.49 3.99
C VAL A 39 1.54 -9.51 4.80
N VAL A 40 0.21 -9.57 4.61
CA VAL A 40 -0.65 -10.56 5.28
C VAL A 40 -0.39 -11.99 4.77
N TRP A 41 -0.10 -12.13 3.47
CA TRP A 41 0.08 -13.44 2.82
C TRP A 41 1.47 -14.03 3.08
N GLN A 42 2.53 -13.23 3.04
CA GLN A 42 3.92 -13.71 3.17
C GLN A 42 4.71 -12.94 4.25
N PRO A 43 4.24 -12.88 5.51
CA PRO A 43 4.87 -12.08 6.56
C PRO A 43 6.33 -12.49 6.81
N ARG A 44 6.65 -13.78 6.69
CA ARG A 44 8.02 -14.29 6.89
C ARG A 44 9.00 -13.73 5.86
N LYS A 45 8.65 -13.71 4.57
CA LYS A 45 9.52 -13.15 3.53
C LYS A 45 9.69 -11.64 3.67
N ILE A 46 8.65 -10.94 4.14
CA ILE A 46 8.74 -9.51 4.42
C ILE A 46 9.69 -9.23 5.57
N ILE A 47 9.64 -10.02 6.65
CA ILE A 47 10.59 -9.91 7.77
C ILE A 47 12.02 -10.20 7.28
N ASP A 48 12.22 -11.24 6.47
CA ASP A 48 13.54 -11.57 5.92
C ASP A 48 14.08 -10.45 5.01
N MET A 49 13.22 -9.85 4.18
CA MET A 49 13.57 -8.69 3.34
C MET A 49 13.90 -7.47 4.19
N GLN A 50 13.15 -7.22 5.27
CA GLN A 50 13.46 -6.16 6.23
C GLN A 50 14.85 -6.41 6.84
N ILE A 51 15.12 -7.60 7.37
CA ILE A 51 16.43 -7.96 7.93
C ILE A 51 17.55 -7.74 6.89
N ALA A 52 17.34 -8.15 5.64
CA ALA A 52 18.31 -7.94 4.57
C ALA A 52 18.55 -6.45 4.29
N ALA A 53 17.50 -5.62 4.28
CA ALA A 53 17.61 -4.18 4.09
C ALA A 53 18.34 -3.50 5.27
N TYR A 54 18.04 -3.89 6.51
CA TYR A 54 18.72 -3.38 7.70
C TYR A 54 20.21 -3.78 7.73
N ARG A 55 20.56 -4.96 7.19
CA ARG A 55 21.97 -5.35 7.06
C ARG A 55 22.77 -4.46 6.10
N LEU A 56 22.15 -3.87 5.07
CA LEU A 56 22.84 -2.95 4.14
C LEU A 56 23.36 -1.69 4.86
N ILE A 57 22.65 -1.24 5.89
CA ILE A 57 23.05 -0.09 6.72
C ILE A 57 23.85 -0.51 7.97
N ASN A 58 24.42 -1.72 7.97
CA ASN A 58 25.12 -2.33 9.11
C ASN A 58 24.28 -2.43 10.41
N TRP A 59 22.95 -2.39 10.30
CA TRP A 59 22.07 -2.55 11.45
C TRP A 59 21.72 -4.03 11.63
N LYS A 60 22.17 -4.62 12.73
CA LYS A 60 21.89 -6.02 13.04
C LYS A 60 20.53 -6.15 13.72
N MET A 61 19.51 -6.44 12.92
CA MET A 61 18.17 -6.78 13.41
C MET A 61 18.05 -8.30 13.53
N GLU A 62 17.76 -8.79 14.74
CA GLU A 62 17.50 -10.20 15.02
C GLU A 62 16.14 -10.34 15.70
N PRO A 63 15.32 -11.30 15.24
CA PRO A 63 13.98 -11.49 15.78
C PRO A 63 14.06 -12.12 17.17
N ILE A 64 13.43 -11.51 18.16
CA ILE A 64 13.37 -12.08 19.52
C ILE A 64 12.56 -13.39 19.51
N SER A 65 11.49 -13.41 18.71
CA SER A 65 10.66 -14.59 18.49
C SER A 65 10.00 -14.48 17.12
N MET A 66 10.36 -15.39 16.22
CA MET A 66 9.81 -15.41 14.86
C MET A 66 8.28 -15.53 14.84
N GLU A 67 7.69 -16.30 15.74
CA GLU A 67 6.24 -16.47 15.79
C GLU A 67 5.51 -15.17 16.17
N LYS A 68 6.06 -14.43 17.15
CA LYS A 68 5.50 -13.14 17.57
C LYS A 68 5.59 -12.11 16.44
N GLU A 69 6.73 -12.07 15.76
CA GLU A 69 6.92 -11.14 14.63
C GLU A 69 6.03 -11.47 13.45
N ILE A 70 5.86 -12.76 13.10
CA ILE A 70 4.93 -13.17 12.05
C ILE A 70 3.51 -12.71 12.38
N ARG A 71 3.06 -12.88 13.63
CA ARG A 71 1.73 -12.43 14.07
C ARG A 71 1.61 -10.91 13.97
N ASN A 72 2.61 -10.18 14.44
CA ASN A 72 2.58 -8.72 14.45
C ASN A 72 2.61 -8.14 13.02
N THR A 73 3.47 -8.67 12.16
CA THR A 73 3.57 -8.28 10.74
C THR A 73 2.26 -8.57 10.01
N ARG A 74 1.58 -9.69 10.32
CA ARG A 74 0.27 -9.99 9.76
C ARG A 74 -0.80 -9.00 10.22
N ILE A 75 -0.82 -8.64 11.49
CA ILE A 75 -1.74 -7.62 12.04
C ILE A 75 -1.47 -6.26 11.38
N MET A 76 -0.21 -5.88 11.22
CA MET A 76 0.20 -4.65 10.54
C MET A 76 -0.29 -4.63 9.09
N GLY A 77 -0.06 -5.72 8.32
CA GLY A 77 -0.56 -5.83 6.95
C GLY A 77 -2.07 -5.74 6.85
N LEU A 78 -2.79 -6.36 7.81
CA LEU A 78 -4.25 -6.33 7.87
C LEU A 78 -4.78 -4.93 8.20
N ALA A 79 -4.11 -4.20 9.11
CA ALA A 79 -4.43 -2.82 9.41
C ALA A 79 -4.23 -1.91 8.18
N VAL A 80 -3.13 -2.07 7.44
CA VAL A 80 -2.88 -1.34 6.17
C VAL A 80 -3.97 -1.64 5.15
N LEU A 81 -4.38 -2.90 5.02
CA LEU A 81 -5.43 -3.30 4.09
C LEU A 81 -6.79 -2.68 4.45
N ILE A 82 -7.17 -2.72 5.74
CA ILE A 82 -8.41 -2.10 6.22
C ILE A 82 -8.41 -0.59 5.98
N LEU A 83 -7.31 0.10 6.34
CA LEU A 83 -7.18 1.54 6.10
C LEU A 83 -7.19 1.88 4.60
N GLY A 84 -6.59 1.03 3.77
CA GLY A 84 -6.64 1.15 2.32
C GLY A 84 -8.06 1.02 1.76
N VAL A 85 -8.86 0.07 2.25
CA VAL A 85 -10.27 -0.07 1.89
C VAL A 85 -11.07 1.18 2.30
N PHE A 86 -10.87 1.68 3.52
CA PHE A 86 -11.52 2.92 3.97
C PHE A 86 -11.10 4.13 3.11
N ALA A 87 -9.82 4.25 2.77
CA ALA A 87 -9.33 5.30 1.89
C ALA A 87 -9.94 5.19 0.49
N PHE A 88 -10.09 3.98 -0.05
CA PHE A 88 -10.72 3.75 -1.34
C PHE A 88 -12.20 4.17 -1.33
N ILE A 89 -12.95 3.75 -0.31
CA ILE A 89 -14.36 4.12 -0.13
C ILE A 89 -14.52 5.64 0.00
N THR A 90 -13.68 6.31 0.79
CA THR A 90 -13.77 7.77 0.95
C THR A 90 -13.43 8.52 -0.33
N ILE A 91 -12.43 8.08 -1.09
CA ILE A 91 -12.13 8.64 -2.41
C ILE A 91 -13.33 8.48 -3.35
N TRP A 92 -14.01 7.33 -3.30
CA TRP A 92 -15.19 7.05 -4.12
C TRP A 92 -16.43 7.86 -3.72
N LEU A 93 -16.63 8.10 -2.41
CA LEU A 93 -17.80 8.86 -1.90
C LEU A 93 -17.66 10.39 -2.04
N ILE A 94 -16.44 10.92 -2.07
CA ILE A 94 -16.16 12.37 -2.14
C ILE A 94 -16.17 12.89 -3.59
N GLN A 95 -16.08 11.99 -4.56
CA GLN A 95 -16.02 12.30 -5.99
C GLN A 95 -17.41 12.42 -6.62
#